data_AF-A0A0D7NSL9-F1
#
_entry.id   AF-A0A0D7NSL9-F1
#
_cell.length_a   1.000
_cell.length_b   1.000
_cell.length_c   1.000
_cell.angle_alpha   90.00
_cell.angle_beta   90.00
_cell.angle_gamma   90.00
#
_symmetry.space_group_name_H-M   'P 1'
#
loop_
_entity.id
_entity.type
_entity.pdbx_description
1 polymer ?
#
loop_
_entity_poly.entity_id
_entity_poly.type
_entity_poly.pdbx_seq_one_letter_code
_entity_poly.pdbx_strand_id
1 'polypeptide(L)'
;MSNRTDRVMVIGLAAALTLLSASAETATLPDDKAWMIRMLACEGDGVRMEVYLPQSVVFADPGMRAGQTVAGYYTLDLTAANKGKGLEPARITMSADKKTVIVDQFTRGLPPTHIPVGGGTVDFDKRFGTGAKCGPFQAQDPNFGN
;
A
#
# COMPACT_ATOMS: atom_id res chain seq x y z
N MET A 1 28.73 53.16 -45.23
CA MET A 1 29.51 53.59 -44.05
C MET A 1 28.62 53.52 -42.82
N SER A 2 29.15 52.87 -41.78
CA SER A 2 28.53 52.52 -40.51
C SER A 2 28.14 53.76 -39.68
N ASN A 3 26.97 53.75 -39.00
CA ASN A 3 26.89 53.57 -37.54
C ASN A 3 25.49 53.90 -36.99
N ARG A 4 24.82 52.91 -36.38
CA ARG A 4 23.96 53.07 -35.19
C ARG A 4 23.59 51.68 -34.68
N THR A 5 24.27 51.28 -33.60
CA THR A 5 24.04 50.01 -32.90
C THR A 5 22.85 50.21 -31.96
N ASP A 6 21.69 49.74 -32.39
CA ASP A 6 20.51 49.63 -31.53
C ASP A 6 20.72 48.52 -30.49
N ARG A 7 20.47 48.87 -29.23
CA ARG A 7 20.46 47.95 -28.10
C ARG A 7 19.24 47.04 -28.21
N VAL A 8 19.44 45.82 -28.69
CA VAL A 8 18.41 44.78 -28.61
C VAL A 8 18.40 44.21 -27.20
N MET A 9 17.36 44.60 -26.46
CA MET A 9 16.98 44.09 -25.15
C MET A 9 16.54 42.62 -25.29
N VAL A 10 17.36 41.69 -24.80
CA VAL A 10 17.00 40.26 -24.73
C VAL A 10 15.98 40.09 -23.61
N ILE A 11 14.70 39.97 -23.98
CA ILE A 11 13.63 39.55 -23.06
C ILE A 11 13.71 38.02 -22.94
N GLY A 12 14.39 37.54 -21.91
CA GLY A 12 14.37 36.13 -21.55
C GLY A 12 13.10 35.79 -20.77
N LEU A 13 12.15 35.10 -21.41
CA LEU A 13 11.04 34.45 -20.70
C LEU A 13 11.57 33.19 -20.01
N ALA A 14 11.78 33.27 -18.70
CA ALA A 14 12.03 32.09 -17.87
C ALA A 14 10.70 31.37 -17.62
N ALA A 15 10.54 30.19 -18.22
CA ALA A 15 9.43 29.29 -17.90
C ALA A 15 9.63 28.72 -16.48
N ALA A 16 8.82 29.17 -15.54
CA ALA A 16 8.79 28.64 -14.19
C ALA A 16 8.12 27.25 -14.21
N LEU A 17 8.92 26.19 -14.20
CA LEU A 17 8.48 24.83 -13.93
C LEU A 17 8.16 24.71 -12.43
N THR A 18 6.90 24.89 -12.08
CA THR A 18 6.40 24.52 -10.75
C THR A 18 6.41 23.01 -10.63
N LEU A 19 7.51 22.48 -10.08
CA LEU A 19 7.59 21.09 -9.61
C LEU A 19 6.57 20.91 -8.48
N LEU A 20 5.44 20.25 -8.78
CA LEU A 20 4.55 19.70 -7.77
C LEU A 20 5.36 18.69 -6.93
N SER A 21 5.86 19.15 -5.80
CA SER A 21 6.43 18.29 -4.77
C SER A 21 5.25 17.56 -4.13
N ALA A 22 4.93 16.36 -4.65
CA ALA A 22 4.03 15.46 -3.96
C ALA A 22 4.71 15.09 -2.64
N SER A 23 4.10 15.50 -1.52
CA SER A 23 4.55 15.12 -0.19
C SER A 23 4.57 13.59 -0.12
N ALA A 24 5.75 13.00 -0.04
CA ALA A 24 5.87 11.61 0.39
C ALA A 24 5.45 11.58 1.86
N GLU A 25 4.15 11.36 2.12
CA GLU A 25 3.67 11.06 3.46
C GLU A 25 4.49 9.87 3.97
N THR A 26 5.34 10.16 4.95
CA THR A 26 6.11 9.16 5.65
C THR A 26 5.08 8.42 6.48
N ALA A 27 4.71 7.22 6.02
CA ALA A 27 3.68 6.43 6.67
C ALA A 27 4.18 6.06 8.08
N THR A 28 3.71 6.78 9.10
CA THR A 28 4.03 6.49 10.50
C THR A 28 3.50 5.09 10.79
N LEU A 29 4.40 4.16 11.14
CA LEU A 29 3.99 2.82 11.48
C LEU A 29 3.12 2.85 12.75
N PRO A 30 2.12 1.97 12.86
CA PRO A 30 1.33 1.85 14.07
C PRO A 30 2.25 1.52 15.25
N ASP A 31 2.08 2.23 16.37
CA ASP A 31 2.73 1.92 17.66
C ASP A 31 2.51 0.44 18.01
N ASP A 32 3.47 -0.19 18.70
CA ASP A 32 3.45 -1.62 19.07
C ASP A 32 2.26 -1.99 19.98
N LYS A 33 1.52 -0.99 20.47
CA LYS A 33 0.28 -1.11 21.26
C LYS A 33 -1.01 -0.92 20.45
N ALA A 34 -0.91 -0.56 19.17
CA ALA A 34 -2.08 -0.39 18.32
C ALA A 34 -2.71 -1.76 18.07
N TRP A 35 -3.98 -1.92 18.42
CA TRP A 35 -4.72 -3.12 18.07
C TRP A 35 -4.78 -3.24 16.55
N MET A 36 -4.22 -4.32 16.04
CA MET A 36 -4.17 -4.63 14.62
C MET A 36 -5.32 -5.55 14.26
N ILE A 37 -6.10 -5.19 13.25
CA ILE A 37 -7.22 -5.99 12.75
C ILE A 37 -6.76 -6.74 11.52
N ARG A 38 -7.04 -8.05 11.47
CA ARG A 38 -6.77 -8.85 10.28
C ARG A 38 -7.78 -8.55 9.19
N MET A 39 -7.30 -7.92 8.14
CA MET A 39 -8.17 -7.49 7.05
C MET A 39 -8.28 -8.52 5.94
N LEU A 40 -7.23 -9.30 5.73
CA LEU A 40 -7.14 -10.25 4.63
C LEU A 40 -6.30 -11.45 5.07
N ALA A 41 -6.63 -12.62 4.55
CA ALA A 41 -5.87 -13.85 4.66
C ALA A 41 -5.84 -14.52 3.30
N CYS A 42 -4.66 -14.99 2.90
CA CYS A 42 -4.43 -15.72 1.67
C CYS A 42 -3.69 -17.02 1.97
N GLU A 43 -4.05 -18.07 1.25
CA GLU A 43 -3.42 -19.38 1.35
C GLU A 43 -2.87 -19.79 -0.01
N GLY A 44 -1.57 -20.05 -0.05
CA GLY A 44 -0.86 -20.64 -1.20
C GLY A 44 -0.29 -22.00 -0.81
N ASP A 45 0.52 -22.59 -1.68
CA ASP A 45 1.12 -23.91 -1.48
C ASP A 45 1.96 -23.99 -0.19
N GLY A 46 1.29 -24.40 0.89
CA GLY A 46 1.89 -24.54 2.23
C GLY A 46 2.20 -23.23 2.93
N VAL A 47 1.84 -22.05 2.38
CA VAL A 47 2.11 -20.74 2.98
C VAL A 47 0.81 -20.00 3.28
N ARG A 48 0.79 -19.27 4.40
CA ARG A 48 -0.34 -18.42 4.78
C ARG A 48 0.12 -16.99 4.99
N MET A 49 -0.54 -16.06 4.32
CA MET A 49 -0.21 -14.64 4.32
C MET A 49 -1.40 -13.85 4.83
N GLU A 50 -1.15 -12.86 5.66
CA GLU A 50 -2.18 -12.03 6.30
C GLU A 50 -1.81 -10.56 6.15
N VAL A 51 -2.82 -9.71 5.98
CA VAL A 51 -2.67 -8.25 5.97
C VAL A 51 -3.41 -7.69 7.18
N TYR A 52 -2.76 -6.79 7.89
CA TYR A 52 -3.29 -6.15 9.09
C TYR A 52 -3.29 -4.64 8.95
N LEU A 53 -4.37 -4.03 9.43
CA LEU A 53 -4.51 -2.57 9.51
C LEU A 53 -4.79 -2.12 10.95
N PRO A 54 -4.41 -0.88 11.31
CA PRO A 54 -4.76 -0.32 12.60
C PRO A 54 -6.27 -0.21 12.77
N GLN A 55 -6.75 -0.51 13.96
CA GLN A 55 -8.16 -0.37 14.33
C GLN A 55 -8.74 1.01 13.96
N SER A 56 -7.97 2.09 14.14
CA SER A 56 -8.40 3.47 13.83
C SER A 56 -8.70 3.71 12.36
N VAL A 57 -8.04 2.99 11.45
CA VAL A 57 -8.33 3.02 10.01
C VAL A 57 -9.57 2.19 9.71
N VAL A 58 -9.65 1.03 10.34
CA VAL A 58 -10.65 0.00 10.07
C VAL A 58 -12.06 0.43 10.52
N PHE A 59 -12.15 1.08 11.68
CA PHE A 59 -13.41 1.57 12.26
C PHE A 59 -13.64 3.08 12.11
N ALA A 60 -12.84 3.76 11.27
CA ALA A 60 -13.25 5.09 10.81
C ALA A 60 -14.62 4.98 10.11
N ASP A 61 -15.39 6.05 10.03
CA ASP A 61 -16.57 6.13 9.15
C ASP A 61 -16.16 6.89 7.88
N PRO A 62 -16.18 6.28 6.67
CA PRO A 62 -16.79 5.01 6.26
C PRO A 62 -15.80 3.83 6.12
N GLY A 63 -14.80 3.78 6.98
CA GLY A 63 -13.67 2.84 6.95
C GLY A 63 -12.53 3.39 6.10
N MET A 64 -11.76 2.48 5.50
CA MET A 64 -10.70 2.87 4.58
C MET A 64 -11.30 3.53 3.32
N ARG A 65 -10.89 4.77 3.04
CA ARG A 65 -11.43 5.59 1.95
C ARG A 65 -10.88 5.16 0.60
N ALA A 66 -11.63 5.42 -0.46
CA ALA A 66 -11.18 5.22 -1.83
C ALA A 66 -9.91 6.04 -2.12
N GLY A 67 -8.91 5.42 -2.74
CA GLY A 67 -7.60 6.04 -3.02
C GLY A 67 -6.71 6.26 -1.81
N GLN A 68 -7.18 5.92 -0.59
CA GLN A 68 -6.39 6.10 0.62
C GLN A 68 -5.25 5.09 0.67
N THR A 69 -4.07 5.56 1.09
CA THR A 69 -2.94 4.72 1.48
C THR A 69 -2.71 4.85 2.97
N VAL A 70 -2.45 3.73 3.65
CA VAL A 70 -2.17 3.69 5.09
C VAL A 70 -0.97 2.79 5.38
N ALA A 71 -0.28 3.06 6.48
CA ALA A 71 0.66 2.11 7.06
C ALA A 71 -0.11 0.91 7.62
N GLY A 72 0.33 -0.29 7.27
CA GLY A 72 -0.15 -1.54 7.82
C GLY A 72 0.98 -2.55 7.94
N TYR A 73 0.60 -3.80 8.13
CA TYR A 73 1.54 -4.90 8.23
C TYR A 73 1.11 -6.11 7.40
N TYR A 74 2.09 -6.89 6.98
CA TYR A 74 1.93 -8.09 6.17
C TYR A 74 2.74 -9.25 6.76
N THR A 75 2.25 -10.49 6.59
CA THR A 75 3.00 -11.70 6.91
C THR A 75 3.37 -12.43 5.63
N LEU A 76 4.66 -12.70 5.46
CA LEU A 76 5.17 -13.36 4.26
C LEU A 76 4.93 -14.87 4.27
N ASP A 77 4.77 -15.46 5.45
CA ASP A 77 4.43 -16.86 5.65
C ASP A 77 4.22 -17.12 7.16
N LEU A 78 3.07 -17.68 7.53
CA LEU A 78 2.73 -18.05 8.91
C LEU A 78 2.90 -19.55 9.21
N THR A 79 3.64 -20.29 8.39
CA THR A 79 4.04 -21.66 8.73
C THR A 79 4.81 -21.72 10.05
N ALA A 80 4.92 -22.93 10.60
CA ALA A 80 5.75 -23.20 11.78
C ALA A 80 7.19 -22.70 11.64
N ALA A 81 7.73 -22.63 10.41
CA ALA A 81 9.09 -22.17 10.14
C ALA A 81 9.28 -20.65 10.40
N ASN A 82 8.20 -19.89 10.41
CA ASN A 82 8.21 -18.43 10.59
C ASN A 82 7.50 -17.98 11.87
N LYS A 83 7.09 -18.93 12.74
CA LYS A 83 6.46 -18.63 14.03
C LYS A 83 7.37 -17.75 14.89
N GLY A 84 6.82 -16.64 15.39
CA GLY A 84 7.53 -15.70 16.27
C GLY A 84 8.30 -14.60 15.54
N LYS A 85 8.32 -14.58 14.21
CA LYS A 85 8.81 -13.42 13.46
C LYS A 85 7.83 -12.25 13.57
N GLY A 86 8.39 -11.04 13.64
CA GLY A 86 7.60 -9.81 13.60
C GLY A 86 6.88 -9.64 12.26
N LEU A 87 5.79 -8.87 12.28
CA LEU A 87 5.08 -8.52 11.06
C LEU A 87 5.92 -7.55 10.22
N GLU A 88 5.84 -7.68 8.90
CA GLU A 88 6.60 -6.81 8.00
C GLU A 88 5.79 -5.54 7.68
N PRO A 89 6.39 -4.34 7.76
CA PRO A 89 5.72 -3.11 7.33
C PRO A 89 5.30 -3.15 5.87
N ALA A 90 4.07 -2.73 5.60
CA ALA A 90 3.52 -2.61 4.26
C ALA A 90 2.73 -1.31 4.09
N ARG A 91 2.65 -0.80 2.86
CA ARG A 91 1.71 0.25 2.48
C ARG A 91 0.48 -0.42 1.88
N ILE A 92 -0.68 -0.15 2.46
CA ILE A 92 -1.94 -0.71 2.00
C ILE A 92 -2.73 0.41 1.36
N THR A 93 -3.12 0.24 0.10
CA THR A 93 -3.90 1.22 -0.65
C THR A 93 -5.23 0.63 -1.09
N MET A 94 -6.32 1.33 -0.81
CA MET A 94 -7.64 1.02 -1.38
C MET A 94 -7.73 1.71 -2.74
N SER A 95 -8.01 0.98 -3.81
CA SER A 95 -8.17 1.57 -5.14
C SER A 95 -9.30 2.60 -5.17
N ALA A 96 -9.24 3.54 -6.11
CA ALA A 96 -10.24 4.61 -6.23
C ALA A 96 -11.66 4.08 -6.49
N ASP A 97 -11.77 2.92 -7.17
CA ASP A 97 -13.05 2.24 -7.43
C ASP A 97 -13.47 1.28 -6.30
N LYS A 98 -12.68 1.18 -5.22
CA LYS A 98 -12.84 0.26 -4.09
C LYS A 98 -12.93 -1.23 -4.47
N LYS A 99 -12.40 -1.62 -5.64
CA LYS A 99 -12.42 -3.02 -6.08
C LYS A 99 -11.15 -3.78 -5.75
N THR A 100 -10.06 -3.08 -5.48
CA THR A 100 -8.73 -3.67 -5.29
C THR A 100 -8.06 -3.09 -4.05
N VAL A 101 -7.49 -3.95 -3.23
CA VAL A 101 -6.51 -3.60 -2.21
C VAL A 101 -5.13 -3.84 -2.78
N ILE A 102 -4.27 -2.83 -2.74
CA ILE A 102 -2.89 -2.90 -3.22
C ILE A 102 -2.00 -3.01 -2.00
N VAL A 103 -1.18 -4.06 -1.96
CA VAL A 103 -0.23 -4.34 -0.87
C VAL A 103 1.18 -4.09 -1.39
N ASP A 104 1.79 -2.99 -0.97
CA ASP A 104 3.18 -2.65 -1.30
C ASP A 104 4.10 -3.03 -0.15
N GLN A 105 4.90 -4.07 -0.39
CA GLN A 105 5.91 -4.62 0.52
C GLN A 105 7.24 -3.87 0.34
N PHE A 106 7.21 -2.56 0.55
CA PHE A 106 8.31 -1.64 0.21
C PHE A 106 9.65 -1.98 0.87
N THR A 107 9.64 -2.72 1.98
CA THR A 107 10.85 -3.19 2.68
C THR A 107 11.57 -4.34 1.96
N ARG A 108 10.90 -5.01 1.00
CA ARG A 108 11.41 -6.19 0.28
C ARG A 108 11.71 -5.94 -1.19
N GLY A 109 11.36 -4.75 -1.70
CA GLY A 109 11.55 -4.41 -3.11
C GLY A 109 10.73 -5.29 -4.07
N LEU A 110 9.63 -5.86 -3.59
CA LEU A 110 8.71 -6.64 -4.41
C LEU A 110 7.72 -5.71 -5.12
N PRO A 111 7.26 -6.06 -6.34
CA PRO A 111 6.15 -5.36 -6.96
C PRO A 111 4.91 -5.38 -6.04
N PRO A 112 4.11 -4.30 -6.00
CA PRO A 112 2.87 -4.31 -5.24
C PRO A 112 1.93 -5.42 -5.70
N THR A 113 1.29 -6.09 -4.74
CA THR A 113 0.29 -7.13 -5.01
C THR A 113 -1.10 -6.52 -5.08
N HIS A 114 -1.84 -6.80 -6.15
CA HIS A 114 -3.20 -6.30 -6.35
C HIS A 114 -4.22 -7.39 -6.01
N ILE A 115 -5.00 -7.17 -4.96
CA ILE A 115 -5.93 -8.16 -4.41
C ILE A 115 -7.36 -7.66 -4.56
N PRO A 116 -8.25 -8.39 -5.25
CA PRO A 116 -9.65 -8.00 -5.33
C PRO A 116 -10.28 -7.95 -3.93
N VAL A 117 -11.07 -6.92 -3.65
CA VAL A 117 -11.75 -6.74 -2.35
C VAL A 117 -12.69 -7.91 -2.03
N GLY A 118 -13.31 -8.51 -3.04
CA GLY A 118 -14.13 -9.72 -2.88
C GLY A 118 -13.35 -11.02 -2.64
N GLY A 119 -12.01 -10.95 -2.61
CA GLY A 119 -11.14 -12.13 -2.63
C GLY A 119 -10.88 -12.62 -4.06
N GLY A 120 -9.94 -13.55 -4.19
CA GLY A 120 -9.52 -14.07 -5.49
C GLY A 120 -8.16 -14.76 -5.42
N THR A 121 -7.68 -15.21 -6.58
CA THR A 121 -6.35 -15.80 -6.73
C THR A 121 -5.37 -14.72 -7.13
N VAL A 122 -4.26 -14.58 -6.41
CA VAL A 122 -3.21 -13.58 -6.66
C VAL A 122 -1.82 -14.18 -6.55
N ASP A 123 -0.84 -13.51 -7.15
CA ASP A 123 0.57 -13.83 -7.00
C ASP A 123 1.24 -12.74 -6.16
N PHE A 124 1.80 -13.11 -5.00
CA PHE A 124 2.57 -12.18 -4.15
C PHE A 124 4.02 -12.04 -4.62
N ASP A 125 4.67 -13.17 -4.91
CA ASP A 125 6.03 -13.27 -5.43
C ASP A 125 6.10 -14.51 -6.33
N LYS A 126 6.91 -14.48 -7.38
CA LYS A 126 7.04 -15.65 -8.28
C LYS A 126 7.74 -16.85 -7.61
N ARG A 127 8.45 -16.62 -6.50
CA ARG A 127 9.19 -17.61 -5.71
C ARG A 127 8.34 -18.20 -4.58
N PHE A 128 7.35 -17.46 -4.08
CA PHE A 128 6.46 -17.90 -2.99
C PHE A 128 5.09 -17.21 -3.11
N GLY A 129 4.01 -17.92 -2.75
CA GLY A 129 2.67 -17.34 -2.80
C GLY A 129 2.14 -17.07 -4.21
N THR A 130 2.65 -17.80 -5.22
CA THR A 130 2.01 -17.93 -6.53
C THR A 130 0.68 -18.68 -6.39
N GLY A 131 -0.37 -18.23 -7.06
CA GLY A 131 -1.69 -18.86 -7.02
C GLY A 131 -2.36 -18.81 -5.65
N ALA A 132 -1.97 -17.87 -4.79
CA ALA A 132 -2.51 -17.74 -3.44
C ALA A 132 -3.98 -17.33 -3.49
N LYS A 133 -4.84 -18.09 -2.78
CA LYS A 133 -6.28 -17.82 -2.67
C LYS A 133 -6.53 -16.89 -1.49
N CYS A 134 -6.94 -15.68 -1.78
CA CYS A 134 -7.30 -14.67 -0.79
C CYS A 134 -8.81 -14.66 -0.53
N GLY A 135 -9.19 -14.57 0.74
CA GLY A 135 -10.55 -14.27 1.15
C GLY A 135 -10.91 -12.79 0.95
N PRO A 136 -12.19 -12.42 1.13
CA PRO A 136 -12.63 -11.04 1.02
C PRO A 136 -12.01 -10.14 2.11
N PHE A 137 -11.80 -8.88 1.75
CA PHE A 137 -11.29 -7.84 2.63
C PHE A 137 -12.31 -7.52 3.74
N GLN A 138 -11.81 -7.34 4.96
CA GLN A 138 -12.58 -7.15 6.20
C GLN A 138 -13.51 -8.31 6.60
N ALA A 139 -13.31 -9.52 6.08
CA ALA A 139 -14.12 -10.68 6.47
C ALA A 139 -13.37 -11.67 7.38
N GLN A 140 -12.12 -11.37 7.71
CA GLN A 140 -11.20 -12.36 8.28
C GLN A 140 -11.05 -12.24 9.80
N ASP A 141 -11.46 -11.14 10.42
CA ASP A 141 -11.49 -11.00 11.87
C ASP A 141 -12.88 -11.40 12.38
N PRO A 142 -13.00 -12.41 13.27
CA PRO A 142 -14.29 -12.88 13.79
C PRO A 142 -15.04 -11.83 14.62
N ASN A 143 -14.36 -10.75 15.03
CA ASN A 143 -14.96 -9.65 15.78
C ASN A 143 -15.27 -8.43 14.89
N PHE A 144 -15.04 -8.52 13.58
CA PHE A 144 -15.37 -7.43 12.67
C PHE A 144 -16.89 -7.33 12.49
N GLY A 145 -17.48 -6.24 13.00
CA GLY A 145 -18.91 -5.94 12.87
C GLY A 145 -19.83 -6.43 14.01
N ASN A 146 -19.24 -6.89 15.14
CA ASN A 146 -19.98 -7.17 16.38
C ASN A 146 -19.94 -5.99 17.35
#